data_AF-A0A7R9H0L1-F1
#
_entry.id   AF-A0A7R9H0L1-F1
#
_cell.length_a   1.000
_cell.length_b   1.000
_cell.length_c   1.000
_cell.angle_alpha   90.00
_cell.angle_beta   90.00
_cell.angle_gamma   90.00
#
_symmetry.space_group_name_H-M   'P 1'
#
loop_
_entity.id
_entity.type
_entity.pdbx_description
1 polymer ?
#
loop_
_entity_poly.entity_id
_entity_poly.type
_entity_poly.pdbx_seq_one_letter_code
_entity_poly.pdbx_strand_id
1 'polypeptide(L)'
;MSIRVCVEEICDLVVSLTECCAHAGYLLAVLQDGSIPEVPGAVDRYQLCRATAEIEHKTGLLRTYRLHTITSLQLTDICINVTESANILTDSCLKAADEALQSNTREQFRLCLQERRGSPQHFLREYQVFGEALTTTCNALAVFATQDSKLTGTSAKLSPAGIDTLHDVLSACMGVVSPCVLVCSIVRDVAGHWDDKVVTRVQQCHGAVLRSSNKLTEALCGFGSEERKDNGKMWMDGASNI
;
A
#
# COMPACT_ATOMS: atom_id res chain seq x y z
N MET A 1 -17.21 -1.88 22.40
CA MET A 1 -16.46 -1.79 21.14
C MET A 1 -16.89 -2.97 20.26
N SER A 2 -17.32 -2.72 19.02
CA SER A 2 -17.81 -3.79 18.13
C SER A 2 -16.62 -4.52 17.52
N ILE A 3 -16.69 -5.85 17.38
CA ILE A 3 -15.65 -6.68 16.73
C ILE A 3 -15.28 -6.14 15.34
N ARG A 4 -16.25 -5.57 14.63
CA ARG A 4 -16.04 -4.95 13.32
C ARG A 4 -15.04 -3.79 13.37
N VAL A 5 -15.18 -2.92 14.37
CA VAL A 5 -14.30 -1.76 14.57
C VAL A 5 -12.88 -2.22 14.89
N CYS A 6 -12.72 -3.25 15.74
CA CYS A 6 -11.39 -3.80 16.02
C CYS A 6 -10.73 -4.42 14.78
N VAL A 7 -11.50 -5.06 13.90
CA VAL A 7 -10.96 -5.62 12.65
C VAL A 7 -10.56 -4.50 11.68
N GLU A 8 -11.37 -3.44 11.57
CA GLU A 8 -11.05 -2.25 10.77
C GLU A 8 -9.74 -1.61 11.29
N GLU A 9 -9.61 -1.39 12.60
CA GLU A 9 -8.38 -0.83 13.21
C GLU A 9 -7.14 -1.72 13.01
N ILE A 10 -7.27 -3.05 13.11
CA ILE A 10 -6.17 -3.98 12.85
C ILE A 10 -5.75 -3.90 11.37
N CYS A 11 -6.69 -3.84 10.44
CA CYS A 11 -6.39 -3.71 9.03
C CYS A 11 -5.64 -2.40 8.73
N ASP A 12 -6.12 -1.27 9.25
CA ASP A 12 -5.48 0.03 9.05
C ASP A 12 -4.06 0.03 9.63
N LEU A 13 -3.89 -0.49 10.86
CA LEU A 13 -2.59 -0.60 11.50
C LEU A 13 -1.62 -1.47 10.70
N VAL A 14 -2.08 -2.61 10.18
CA VAL A 14 -1.26 -3.54 9.39
C VAL A 14 -0.85 -2.91 8.05
N VAL A 15 -1.73 -2.14 7.41
CA VAL A 15 -1.40 -1.37 6.19
C VAL A 15 -0.31 -0.35 6.51
N SER A 16 -0.51 0.49 7.54
CA SER A 16 0.50 1.50 7.93
C SER A 16 1.82 0.86 8.33
N LEU A 17 1.80 -0.25 9.07
CA LEU A 17 3.01 -1.01 9.41
C LEU A 17 3.74 -1.48 8.15
N THR A 18 3.01 -2.01 7.17
CA THR A 18 3.58 -2.53 5.92
C THR A 18 4.23 -1.41 5.11
N GLU A 19 3.55 -0.26 4.97
CA GLU A 19 4.08 0.93 4.29
C GLU A 19 5.34 1.45 4.99
N CYS A 20 5.31 1.58 6.32
CA CYS A 20 6.46 2.01 7.11
C CYS A 20 7.64 1.03 7.00
N CYS A 21 7.38 -0.28 7.04
CA CYS A 21 8.44 -1.30 6.94
C CYS A 21 9.04 -1.35 5.53
N ALA A 22 8.22 -1.22 4.48
CA ALA A 22 8.71 -1.15 3.12
C ALA A 22 9.61 0.08 2.90
N HIS A 23 9.19 1.24 3.41
CA HIS A 23 9.98 2.46 3.32
C HIS A 23 11.26 2.39 4.17
N ALA A 24 11.19 1.93 5.41
CA ALA A 24 12.37 1.77 6.27
C ALA A 24 13.36 0.74 5.69
N GLY A 25 12.87 -0.39 5.20
CA GLY A 25 13.68 -1.41 4.54
C GLY A 25 14.35 -0.86 3.28
N TYR A 26 13.65 -0.05 2.49
CA TYR A 26 14.22 0.62 1.32
C TYR A 26 15.37 1.55 1.71
N LEU A 27 15.17 2.41 2.72
CA LEU A 27 16.21 3.33 3.19
C LEU A 27 17.46 2.58 3.66
N LEU A 28 17.29 1.50 4.44
CA LEU A 28 18.40 0.66 4.89
C LEU A 28 19.14 -0.02 3.72
N ALA A 29 18.40 -0.46 2.70
CA ALA A 29 18.97 -1.13 1.53
C ALA A 29 19.77 -0.16 0.63
N VAL A 30 19.30 1.07 0.48
CA VAL A 30 19.99 2.11 -0.31
C VAL A 30 21.23 2.64 0.39
N LEU A 31 21.27 2.60 1.73
CA LEU A 31 22.46 2.94 2.50
C LEU A 31 23.61 1.93 2.34
N GLN A 32 23.36 0.75 1.77
CA GLN A 32 24.43 -0.21 1.50
C GLN A 32 25.36 0.26 0.39
N ASP A 33 26.65 0.02 0.57
CA ASP A 33 27.65 0.30 -0.45
C ASP A 33 27.32 -0.42 -1.77
N GLY A 34 27.42 0.34 -2.87
CA GLY A 34 27.09 -0.15 -4.21
C GLY A 34 25.60 -0.12 -4.57
N SER A 35 24.72 0.29 -3.65
CA SER A 35 23.33 0.58 -3.99
C SER A 35 23.20 1.97 -4.66
N ILE A 36 22.26 2.09 -5.59
CA ILE A 36 21.91 3.34 -6.27
C ILE A 36 20.45 3.66 -5.94
N PRO A 37 20.16 4.84 -5.37
CA PRO A 37 18.81 5.24 -5.00
C PRO A 37 17.89 5.29 -6.22
N GLU A 38 16.60 5.22 -5.94
CA GLU A 38 15.58 5.42 -6.95
C GLU A 38 15.48 6.91 -7.31
N VAL A 39 15.09 7.18 -8.54
CA VAL A 39 14.72 8.53 -8.96
C VAL A 39 13.20 8.54 -9.10
N PRO A 40 12.46 9.24 -8.23
CA PRO A 40 11.02 9.29 -8.31
C PRO A 40 10.58 9.95 -9.62
N GLY A 41 9.59 9.37 -10.28
CA GLY A 41 8.93 9.98 -11.44
C GLY A 41 7.73 10.83 -11.03
N ALA A 42 7.07 11.41 -12.03
CA ALA A 42 5.81 12.16 -11.90
C ALA A 42 4.69 11.37 -11.20
N VAL A 43 4.72 10.04 -11.32
CA VAL A 43 3.67 9.12 -10.87
C VAL A 43 4.22 8.12 -9.85
N ASP A 44 3.61 8.10 -8.68
CA ASP A 44 3.78 7.01 -7.71
C ASP A 44 2.90 5.82 -8.11
N ARG A 45 3.54 4.75 -8.56
CA ARG A 45 2.86 3.50 -8.97
C ARG A 45 2.05 2.87 -7.84
N TYR A 46 2.55 2.91 -6.61
CA TYR A 46 1.87 2.30 -5.47
C TYR A 46 0.57 3.03 -5.16
N GLN A 47 0.64 4.35 -5.01
CA GLN A 47 -0.54 5.18 -4.74
C GLN A 47 -1.59 5.05 -5.84
N LEU A 48 -1.12 4.98 -7.08
CA LEU A 48 -2.01 4.89 -8.23
C LEU A 48 -2.70 3.52 -8.30
N CYS A 49 -1.98 2.42 -8.05
CA CYS A 49 -2.57 1.09 -7.94
C CYS A 49 -3.54 0.98 -6.74
N ARG A 50 -3.18 1.58 -5.59
CA ARG A 50 -4.01 1.60 -4.38
C ARG A 50 -5.34 2.31 -4.61
N ALA A 51 -5.30 3.51 -5.20
CA ALA A 51 -6.50 4.30 -5.51
C ALA A 51 -7.42 3.56 -6.49
N THR A 52 -6.86 2.90 -7.50
CA THR A 52 -7.65 2.09 -8.45
C THR A 52 -8.30 0.88 -7.78
N ALA A 53 -7.56 0.15 -6.93
CA ALA A 53 -8.10 -0.99 -6.19
C ALA A 53 -9.23 -0.57 -5.23
N GLU A 54 -9.12 0.61 -4.61
CA GLU A 54 -10.17 1.17 -3.76
C GLU A 54 -11.44 1.51 -4.54
N ILE A 55 -11.32 2.13 -5.72
CA ILE A 55 -12.45 2.39 -6.61
C ILE A 55 -13.11 1.08 -7.02
N GLU A 56 -12.35 0.08 -7.44
CA GLU A 56 -12.86 -1.24 -7.81
C GLU A 56 -13.59 -1.91 -6.63
N HIS A 57 -13.03 -1.86 -5.43
CA HIS A 57 -13.66 -2.42 -4.24
C HIS A 57 -14.99 -1.73 -3.91
N LYS A 58 -15.00 -0.40 -3.83
CA LYS A 58 -16.17 0.39 -3.41
C LYS A 58 -17.29 0.35 -4.46
N THR A 59 -16.96 0.38 -5.74
CA THR A 59 -17.93 0.15 -6.83
C THR A 59 -18.40 -1.31 -6.87
N GLY A 60 -17.54 -2.27 -6.54
CA GLY A 60 -17.88 -3.67 -6.34
C GLY A 60 -18.90 -3.87 -5.22
N LEU A 61 -18.82 -3.11 -4.12
CA LEU A 61 -19.83 -3.13 -3.06
C LEU A 61 -21.21 -2.67 -3.58
N LEU A 62 -21.28 -1.66 -4.44
CA LEU A 62 -22.53 -1.24 -5.09
C LEU A 62 -23.16 -2.34 -5.95
N ARG A 63 -22.36 -3.29 -6.44
CA ARG A 63 -22.82 -4.48 -7.18
C ARG A 63 -23.35 -5.57 -6.25
N THR A 64 -22.79 -5.72 -5.05
CA THR A 64 -23.20 -6.75 -4.08
C THR A 64 -24.39 -6.34 -3.23
N TYR A 65 -24.61 -5.04 -3.01
CA TYR A 65 -25.81 -4.55 -2.34
C TYR A 65 -27.07 -4.84 -3.14
N ARG A 66 -28.09 -5.39 -2.47
CA ARG A 66 -29.45 -5.46 -3.03
C ARG A 66 -30.09 -4.06 -2.94
N LEU A 67 -30.90 -3.70 -3.93
CA LEU A 67 -31.54 -2.38 -4.07
C LEU A 67 -32.31 -1.87 -2.82
N HIS A 68 -32.65 -2.75 -1.87
CA HIS A 68 -33.45 -2.44 -0.68
C HIS A 68 -32.66 -2.51 0.64
N THR A 69 -31.36 -2.82 0.61
CA THR A 69 -30.56 -3.03 1.85
C THR A 69 -29.51 -1.95 2.10
N ILE A 70 -29.27 -1.06 1.14
CA ILE A 70 -28.28 0.01 1.28
C ILE A 70 -28.89 1.22 1.98
N THR A 71 -28.25 1.67 3.05
CA THR A 71 -28.64 2.91 3.74
C THR A 71 -28.08 4.13 3.02
N SER A 72 -28.73 5.29 3.17
CA SER A 72 -28.22 6.56 2.61
C SER A 72 -26.81 6.90 3.11
N LEU A 73 -26.52 6.60 4.39
CA LEU A 73 -25.21 6.81 4.99
C LEU A 73 -24.10 5.97 4.31
N GLN A 74 -24.39 4.70 4.02
CA GLN A 74 -23.44 3.82 3.32
C GLN A 74 -23.21 4.26 1.88
N LEU A 75 -24.25 4.73 1.20
CA LEU A 75 -24.12 5.25 -0.16
C LEU A 75 -23.25 6.52 -0.18
N THR A 76 -23.46 7.44 0.76
CA THR A 76 -22.63 8.65 0.89
C THR A 76 -21.17 8.32 1.18
N ASP A 77 -20.90 7.40 2.11
CA ASP A 77 -19.53 6.95 2.41
C ASP A 77 -18.84 6.35 1.17
N ILE A 78 -19.54 5.51 0.40
CA ILE A 78 -19.01 4.96 -0.85
C ILE A 78 -18.71 6.08 -1.85
N CYS A 79 -19.61 7.05 -2.03
CA CYS A 79 -19.40 8.16 -2.96
C CYS A 79 -18.22 9.07 -2.54
N ILE A 80 -18.04 9.33 -1.24
CA ILE A 80 -16.91 10.11 -0.72
C ILE A 80 -15.60 9.39 -1.04
N ASN A 81 -15.46 8.13 -0.63
CA ASN A 81 -14.24 7.35 -0.85
C ASN A 81 -13.90 7.25 -2.35
N VAL A 82 -14.87 6.91 -3.21
CA VAL A 82 -14.66 6.86 -4.66
C VAL A 82 -14.23 8.22 -5.23
N THR A 83 -14.79 9.31 -4.72
CA THR A 83 -14.42 10.66 -5.16
C THR A 83 -12.98 11.01 -4.75
N GLU A 84 -12.60 10.69 -3.51
CA GLU A 84 -11.24 10.91 -3.01
C GLU A 84 -10.20 10.11 -3.80
N SER A 85 -10.41 8.80 -3.98
CA SER A 85 -9.51 7.96 -4.78
C SER A 85 -9.44 8.43 -6.24
N ALA A 86 -10.56 8.86 -6.83
CA ALA A 86 -10.59 9.39 -8.19
C ALA A 86 -9.86 10.75 -8.31
N ASN A 87 -9.86 11.57 -7.25
CA ASN A 87 -9.09 12.81 -7.22
C ASN A 87 -7.59 12.51 -7.15
N ILE A 88 -7.16 11.53 -6.35
CA ILE A 88 -5.75 11.09 -6.30
C ILE A 88 -5.26 10.64 -7.69
N LEU A 89 -6.07 9.85 -8.41
CA LEU A 89 -5.76 9.45 -9.79
C LEU A 89 -5.68 10.67 -10.73
N THR A 90 -6.64 11.58 -10.63
CA THR A 90 -6.70 12.80 -11.45
C THR A 90 -5.46 13.67 -11.24
N ASP A 91 -5.10 13.93 -9.99
CA ASP A 91 -3.96 14.78 -9.63
C ASP A 91 -2.63 14.14 -10.06
N SER A 92 -2.49 12.82 -9.88
CA SER A 92 -1.30 12.08 -10.33
C SER A 92 -1.17 12.10 -11.85
N CYS A 93 -2.28 11.98 -12.58
CA CYS A 93 -2.29 12.05 -14.03
C CYS A 93 -2.09 13.45 -14.58
N LEU A 94 -2.56 14.50 -13.89
CA LEU A 94 -2.28 15.89 -14.24
C LEU A 94 -0.80 16.21 -14.09
N LYS A 95 -0.17 15.77 -12.99
CA LYS A 95 1.30 15.88 -12.81
C LYS A 95 2.06 15.16 -13.93
N ALA A 96 1.64 13.93 -14.26
CA ALA A 96 2.22 13.18 -15.39
C ALA A 96 2.05 13.90 -16.74
N ALA A 97 0.89 14.52 -16.96
CA ALA A 97 0.58 15.24 -18.20
C ALA A 97 1.33 16.57 -18.35
N ASP A 98 1.65 17.24 -17.24
CA ASP A 98 2.44 18.47 -17.25
C ASP A 98 3.95 18.18 -17.40
N GLU A 99 4.43 17.02 -16.97
CA GLU A 99 5.82 16.55 -17.18
C GLU A 99 6.01 15.81 -18.52
N ALA A 100 4.93 15.34 -19.14
CA ALA A 100 4.98 14.68 -20.45
C ALA A 100 5.32 15.68 -21.57
N LEU A 101 6.50 15.52 -22.18
CA LEU A 101 6.97 16.36 -23.30
C LEU A 101 6.14 16.22 -24.60
N GLN A 102 5.20 15.28 -24.70
CA GLN A 102 4.46 15.00 -25.94
C GLN A 102 2.97 15.39 -25.88
N SER A 103 2.56 16.20 -26.87
CA SER A 103 1.19 16.74 -27.06
C SER A 103 0.08 15.68 -27.03
N ASN A 104 0.35 14.47 -27.55
CA ASN A 104 -0.64 13.41 -27.72
C ASN A 104 -1.00 12.70 -26.38
N THR A 105 -0.01 12.48 -25.52
CA THR A 105 -0.19 11.88 -24.17
C THR A 105 -1.03 12.80 -23.27
N ARG A 106 -0.81 14.12 -23.39
CA ARG A 106 -1.57 15.15 -22.67
C ARG A 106 -3.04 15.19 -23.08
N GLU A 107 -3.33 14.96 -24.36
CA GLU A 107 -4.69 14.88 -24.89
C GLU A 107 -5.42 13.62 -24.41
N GLN A 108 -4.74 12.47 -24.35
CA GLN A 108 -5.34 11.23 -23.81
C GLN A 108 -5.71 11.33 -22.33
N PHE A 109 -4.86 11.97 -21.50
CA PHE A 109 -5.19 12.26 -20.11
C PHE A 109 -6.41 13.21 -19.98
N ARG A 110 -6.51 14.24 -20.83
CA ARG A 110 -7.68 15.16 -20.83
C ARG A 110 -8.97 14.49 -21.28
N LEU A 111 -8.91 13.61 -22.29
CA LEU A 111 -10.09 12.90 -22.79
C LEU A 111 -10.67 11.92 -21.75
N CYS A 112 -9.82 11.20 -21.00
CA CYS A 112 -10.28 10.34 -19.90
C CYS A 112 -10.99 11.11 -18.77
N LEU A 113 -10.61 12.38 -18.55
CA LEU A 113 -11.22 13.23 -17.52
C LEU A 113 -12.54 13.88 -17.99
N GLN A 114 -12.78 14.01 -19.30
CA GLN A 114 -13.97 14.66 -19.86
C GLN A 114 -15.22 13.79 -19.82
N GLU A 115 -15.11 12.46 -19.85
CA GLU A 115 -16.26 11.53 -19.76
C GLU A 115 -16.98 11.56 -18.40
N ARG A 116 -16.43 12.26 -17.39
CA ARG A 116 -16.95 12.31 -16.01
C ARG A 116 -18.17 13.23 -15.81
N ARG A 117 -18.58 14.03 -16.80
CA ARG A 117 -19.65 15.05 -16.64
C ARG A 117 -21.01 14.59 -17.18
N GLY A 118 -21.62 13.57 -16.56
CA GLY A 118 -23.00 13.16 -16.80
C GLY A 118 -23.91 13.41 -15.58
N SER A 119 -25.13 13.90 -15.80
CA SER A 119 -26.12 14.27 -14.77
C SER A 119 -26.73 13.06 -14.01
N PRO A 120 -27.08 13.17 -12.70
CA PRO A 120 -27.49 12.03 -11.90
C PRO A 120 -29.02 11.90 -11.74
N GLN A 121 -29.73 11.12 -12.56
CA GLN A 121 -31.15 10.80 -12.31
C GLN A 121 -31.66 9.45 -12.86
N HIS A 122 -31.13 8.27 -12.47
CA HIS A 122 -31.91 7.03 -12.17
C HIS A 122 -31.09 6.07 -11.28
N PHE A 123 -31.71 5.52 -10.22
CA PHE A 123 -31.05 5.59 -8.91
C PHE A 123 -30.16 4.45 -8.42
N LEU A 124 -29.88 3.36 -9.15
CA LEU A 124 -28.93 2.31 -8.67
C LEU A 124 -28.34 1.47 -9.80
N ARG A 125 -29.13 1.17 -10.84
CA ARG A 125 -28.65 0.43 -12.02
C ARG A 125 -27.68 1.28 -12.85
N GLU A 126 -27.92 2.59 -12.94
CA GLU A 126 -26.98 3.52 -13.56
C GLU A 126 -25.69 3.68 -12.74
N TYR A 127 -25.75 3.62 -11.39
CA TYR A 127 -24.55 3.62 -10.55
C TYR A 127 -23.70 2.35 -10.73
N GLN A 128 -24.32 1.19 -10.99
CA GLN A 128 -23.59 -0.04 -11.29
C GLN A 128 -22.90 0.04 -12.67
N VAL A 129 -23.61 0.51 -13.69
CA VAL A 129 -23.05 0.72 -15.04
C VAL A 129 -21.98 1.81 -15.05
N PHE A 130 -22.21 2.91 -14.33
CA PHE A 130 -21.23 3.98 -14.14
C PHE A 130 -20.02 3.50 -13.34
N GLY A 131 -20.22 2.72 -12.28
CA GLY A 131 -19.13 2.16 -11.48
C GLY A 131 -18.22 1.24 -12.29
N GLU A 132 -18.79 0.45 -13.19
CA GLU A 132 -18.04 -0.41 -14.12
C GLU A 132 -17.26 0.41 -15.16
N ALA A 133 -17.88 1.42 -15.76
CA ALA A 133 -17.20 2.35 -16.66
C ALA A 133 -16.07 3.09 -15.94
N LEU A 134 -16.33 3.62 -14.74
CA LEU A 134 -15.34 4.31 -13.91
C LEU A 134 -14.17 3.40 -13.56
N THR A 135 -14.45 2.18 -13.10
CA THR A 135 -13.40 1.20 -12.76
C THR A 135 -12.56 0.86 -13.98
N THR A 136 -13.19 0.67 -15.15
CA THR A 136 -12.50 0.38 -16.41
C THR A 136 -11.60 1.54 -16.82
N THR A 137 -12.10 2.77 -16.77
CA THR A 137 -11.33 3.98 -17.10
C THR A 137 -10.18 4.20 -16.12
N CYS A 138 -10.40 4.05 -14.81
CA CYS A 138 -9.35 4.15 -13.80
C CYS A 138 -8.27 3.07 -13.96
N ASN A 139 -8.66 1.83 -14.29
CA ASN A 139 -7.72 0.75 -14.59
C ASN A 139 -6.90 1.05 -15.87
N ALA A 140 -7.55 1.49 -16.94
CA ALA A 140 -6.87 1.85 -18.19
C ALA A 140 -5.89 3.01 -17.97
N LEU A 141 -6.32 4.02 -17.21
CA LEU A 141 -5.50 5.16 -16.82
C LEU A 141 -4.28 4.75 -15.99
N ALA A 142 -4.48 3.80 -15.07
CA ALA A 142 -3.40 3.27 -14.25
C ALA A 142 -2.36 2.51 -15.05
N VAL A 143 -2.81 1.65 -15.95
CA VAL A 143 -1.95 0.93 -16.87
C VAL A 143 -1.18 1.91 -17.75
N PHE A 144 -1.85 2.91 -18.32
CA PHE A 144 -1.22 3.92 -19.18
C PHE A 144 -0.16 4.74 -18.44
N ALA A 145 -0.48 5.26 -17.25
CA ALA A 145 0.43 6.07 -16.45
C ALA A 145 1.66 5.28 -15.97
N THR A 146 1.56 3.95 -15.87
CA THR A 146 2.66 3.07 -15.40
C THR A 146 3.44 2.39 -16.53
N GLN A 147 3.03 2.57 -17.79
CA GLN A 147 3.71 1.99 -18.96
C GLN A 147 4.99 2.75 -19.37
N ASP A 148 5.02 4.07 -19.18
CA ASP A 148 6.21 4.87 -19.50
C ASP A 148 7.14 4.96 -18.28
N SER A 149 8.28 4.29 -18.37
CA SER A 149 9.35 4.35 -17.37
C SER A 149 9.82 5.79 -17.05
N LYS A 150 9.62 6.75 -17.95
CA LYS A 150 9.95 8.16 -17.71
C LYS A 150 8.98 8.84 -16.73
N LEU A 151 7.74 8.37 -16.66
CA LEU A 151 6.71 8.90 -15.76
C LEU A 151 6.76 8.24 -14.39
N THR A 152 7.17 6.96 -14.31
CA THR A 152 7.31 6.23 -13.03
C THR A 152 8.67 6.44 -12.38
N GLY A 153 9.66 6.94 -13.13
CA GLY A 153 11.02 7.12 -12.66
C GLY A 153 11.88 5.86 -12.80
N THR A 154 13.07 5.91 -12.19
CA THR A 154 14.06 4.82 -12.28
C THR A 154 14.11 4.06 -10.97
N SER A 155 13.84 2.76 -11.00
CA SER A 155 13.94 1.89 -9.82
C SER A 155 15.35 1.92 -9.24
N ALA A 156 15.44 1.84 -7.90
CA ALA A 156 16.71 1.65 -7.22
C ALA A 156 17.43 0.37 -7.71
N LYS A 157 18.76 0.43 -7.76
CA LYS A 157 19.61 -0.74 -8.00
C LYS A 157 20.26 -1.08 -6.67
N LEU A 158 19.78 -2.13 -6.02
CA LEU A 158 20.28 -2.54 -4.72
C LEU A 158 21.47 -3.49 -4.88
N SER A 159 22.48 -3.34 -4.03
CA SER A 159 23.53 -4.34 -3.88
C SER A 159 22.96 -5.64 -3.28
N PRO A 160 23.66 -6.79 -3.39
CA PRO A 160 23.20 -8.04 -2.76
C PRO A 160 22.95 -7.89 -1.26
N ALA A 161 23.82 -7.17 -0.54
CA ALA A 161 23.64 -6.87 0.88
C ALA A 161 22.40 -5.99 1.14
N GLY A 162 22.10 -5.05 0.24
CA GLY A 162 20.89 -4.24 0.31
C GLY A 162 19.62 -5.06 0.06
N ILE A 163 19.67 -6.00 -0.87
CA ILE A 163 18.57 -6.94 -1.13
C ILE A 163 18.32 -7.82 0.09
N ASP A 164 19.37 -8.38 0.70
CA ASP A 164 19.25 -9.23 1.89
C ASP A 164 18.66 -8.44 3.06
N THR A 165 19.14 -7.22 3.28
CA THR A 165 18.61 -6.32 4.33
C THR A 165 17.13 -5.99 4.11
N LEU A 166 16.75 -5.62 2.88
CA LEU A 166 15.36 -5.35 2.53
C LEU A 166 14.49 -6.60 2.72
N HIS A 167 14.99 -7.76 2.32
CA HIS A 167 14.31 -9.03 2.47
C HIS A 167 14.07 -9.37 3.94
N ASP A 168 15.05 -9.16 4.82
CA ASP A 168 14.92 -9.44 6.25
C ASP A 168 13.83 -8.58 6.91
N VAL A 169 13.79 -7.27 6.60
CA VAL A 169 12.75 -6.36 7.09
C VAL A 169 11.38 -6.75 6.56
N LEU A 170 11.24 -6.99 5.26
CA LEU A 170 9.96 -7.37 4.65
C LEU A 170 9.48 -8.75 5.14
N SER A 171 10.38 -9.71 5.31
CA SER A 171 10.07 -11.04 5.84
C SER A 171 9.58 -10.96 7.29
N ALA A 172 10.24 -10.15 8.13
CA ALA A 172 9.79 -9.91 9.50
C ALA A 172 8.43 -9.20 9.56
N CYS A 173 8.21 -8.20 8.70
CA CYS A 173 6.92 -7.52 8.56
C CYS A 173 5.82 -8.50 8.12
N MET A 174 6.07 -9.35 7.13
CA MET A 174 5.12 -10.38 6.69
C MET A 174 4.81 -11.40 7.79
N GLY A 175 5.77 -11.65 8.68
CA GLY A 175 5.56 -12.44 9.90
C GLY A 175 4.56 -11.83 10.89
N VAL A 176 4.29 -10.52 10.82
CA VAL A 176 3.23 -9.82 11.57
C VAL A 176 1.92 -9.81 10.77
N VAL A 177 1.99 -9.44 9.48
CA VAL A 177 0.82 -9.32 8.59
C VAL A 177 0.05 -10.64 8.48
N SER A 178 0.75 -11.76 8.28
CA SER A 178 0.12 -13.07 8.04
C SER A 178 -0.76 -13.56 9.21
N PRO A 179 -0.29 -13.53 10.47
CA PRO A 179 -1.15 -13.79 11.63
C PRO A 179 -2.35 -12.83 11.75
N CYS A 180 -2.22 -11.55 11.41
CA CYS A 180 -3.35 -10.61 11.43
C CYS A 180 -4.42 -10.99 10.39
N VAL A 181 -4.02 -11.41 9.19
CA VAL A 181 -4.95 -11.94 8.18
C VAL A 181 -5.66 -13.21 8.68
N LEU A 182 -4.94 -14.10 9.37
CA LEU A 182 -5.53 -15.28 10.00
C LEU A 182 -6.55 -14.92 11.08
N VAL A 183 -6.30 -13.90 11.90
CA VAL A 183 -7.28 -13.38 12.87
C VAL A 183 -8.55 -12.91 12.17
N CYS A 184 -8.44 -12.16 11.07
CA CYS A 184 -9.61 -11.75 10.28
C CYS A 184 -10.39 -12.95 9.73
N SER A 185 -9.70 -14.01 9.29
CA SER A 185 -10.36 -15.26 8.88
C SER A 185 -11.05 -15.96 10.04
N ILE A 186 -10.40 -16.05 11.21
CA ILE A 186 -10.99 -16.69 12.40
C ILE A 186 -12.25 -15.93 12.83
N VAL A 187 -12.20 -14.60 12.89
CA VAL A 187 -13.36 -13.76 13.25
C VAL A 187 -14.52 -13.99 12.29
N ARG A 188 -14.26 -14.14 10.98
CA ARG A 188 -15.27 -14.49 9.99
C ARG A 188 -15.87 -15.88 10.24
N ASP A 189 -15.05 -16.88 10.58
CA ASP A 189 -15.51 -18.25 10.83
C ASP A 189 -16.37 -18.34 12.11
N VAL A 190 -16.03 -17.55 13.13
CA VAL A 190 -16.74 -17.48 14.42
C VAL A 190 -18.16 -16.94 14.27
N ALA A 191 -18.42 -16.13 13.24
CA ALA A 191 -19.76 -15.63 12.95
C ALA A 191 -20.77 -16.77 12.64
N GLY A 192 -20.29 -17.98 12.32
CA GLY A 192 -21.12 -19.17 12.08
C GLY A 192 -21.23 -20.15 13.26
N HIS A 193 -20.19 -20.31 14.08
CA HIS A 193 -20.19 -21.20 15.26
C HIS A 193 -19.04 -20.86 16.21
N TRP A 194 -19.30 -20.81 17.52
CA TRP A 194 -18.29 -20.60 18.55
C TRP A 194 -17.78 -21.94 19.10
N ASP A 195 -16.46 -22.14 19.15
CA ASP A 195 -15.77 -23.32 19.72
C ASP A 195 -14.54 -22.82 20.51
N ASP A 196 -14.17 -23.49 21.60
CA ASP A 196 -13.00 -23.15 22.43
C ASP A 196 -11.70 -23.16 21.63
N LYS A 197 -11.65 -23.91 20.53
CA LYS A 197 -10.53 -23.90 19.58
C LYS A 197 -10.27 -22.53 18.96
N VAL A 198 -11.28 -21.67 18.85
CA VAL A 198 -11.16 -20.30 18.35
C VAL A 198 -10.23 -19.50 19.26
N VAL A 199 -10.43 -19.58 20.57
CA VAL A 199 -9.65 -18.83 21.57
C VAL A 199 -8.17 -19.23 21.47
N THR A 200 -7.89 -20.53 21.38
CA THR A 200 -6.53 -21.06 21.22
C THR A 200 -5.87 -20.58 19.92
N ARG A 201 -6.61 -20.55 18.80
CA ARG A 201 -6.09 -20.05 17.51
C ARG A 201 -5.79 -18.54 17.56
N VAL A 202 -6.65 -17.75 18.20
CA VAL A 202 -6.40 -16.30 18.39
C VAL A 202 -5.16 -16.08 19.26
N GLN A 203 -4.99 -16.84 20.35
CA GLN A 203 -3.80 -16.77 21.20
C GLN A 203 -2.52 -17.15 20.45
N GLN A 204 -2.57 -18.15 19.58
CA GLN A 204 -1.46 -18.51 18.71
C GLN A 204 -1.09 -17.38 17.75
N CYS A 205 -2.08 -16.72 17.14
CA CYS A 205 -1.85 -15.57 16.26
C CYS A 205 -1.22 -14.41 17.03
N HIS A 206 -1.74 -14.07 18.22
CA HIS A 206 -1.17 -13.05 19.08
C HIS A 206 0.29 -13.36 19.44
N GLY A 207 0.59 -14.60 19.85
CA GLY A 207 1.96 -15.02 20.13
C GLY A 207 2.88 -14.94 18.90
N ALA A 208 2.37 -15.23 17.70
CA ALA A 208 3.12 -15.08 16.46
C ALA A 208 3.42 -13.61 16.14
N VAL A 209 2.41 -12.72 16.26
CA VAL A 209 2.58 -11.27 16.09
C VAL A 209 3.66 -10.73 17.02
N LEU A 210 3.63 -11.10 18.31
CA LEU A 210 4.60 -10.62 19.29
C LEU A 210 6.03 -11.05 18.93
N ARG A 211 6.24 -12.32 18.57
CA ARG A 211 7.56 -12.82 18.15
C ARG A 211 8.06 -12.15 16.88
N SER A 212 7.19 -11.96 15.88
CA SER A 212 7.55 -11.31 14.63
C SER A 212 7.83 -9.82 14.81
N SER A 213 7.14 -9.16 15.73
CA SER A 213 7.39 -7.75 16.07
C SER A 213 8.77 -7.55 16.70
N ASN A 214 9.20 -8.49 17.55
CA ASN A 214 10.56 -8.49 18.10
C ASN A 214 11.60 -8.68 16.99
N LYS A 215 11.41 -9.64 16.09
CA LYS A 215 12.29 -9.85 14.93
C LYS A 215 12.36 -8.62 14.01
N LEU A 216 11.22 -7.96 13.81
CA LEU A 216 11.16 -6.73 13.01
C LEU A 216 11.95 -5.60 13.69
N THR A 217 11.84 -5.48 15.02
CA THR A 217 12.64 -4.53 15.80
C THR A 217 14.13 -4.84 15.68
N GLU A 218 14.51 -6.11 15.77
CA GLU A 218 15.89 -6.56 15.58
C GLU A 218 16.40 -6.23 14.17
N ALA A 219 15.62 -6.51 13.12
CA ALA A 219 15.97 -6.21 11.73
C ALA A 219 16.15 -4.69 11.50
N LEU A 220 15.31 -3.86 12.14
CA LEU A 220 15.39 -2.40 12.02
C LEU A 220 16.51 -1.79 12.88
N CYS A 221 16.80 -2.35 14.06
CA CYS A 221 17.81 -1.83 14.99
C CYS A 221 19.21 -2.40 14.77
N GLY A 222 19.34 -3.58 14.15
CA GLY A 222 20.62 -4.25 13.92
C GLY A 222 21.63 -3.39 13.16
N PHE A 223 21.13 -2.55 12.25
CA PHE A 223 21.94 -1.65 11.42
C PHE A 223 22.65 -0.51 12.15
N GLY A 224 22.18 -0.11 13.34
CA GLY A 224 22.82 0.98 14.11
C GLY A 224 24.06 0.56 14.89
N SER A 225 24.40 -0.73 14.91
CA SER A 225 25.41 -1.30 15.82
C SER A 225 26.76 -1.59 15.15
N GLU A 226 26.78 -1.75 13.84
CA GLU A 226 27.98 -2.17 13.10
C GLU A 226 28.88 -0.99 12.71
N GLU A 227 28.33 0.18 12.35
CA GLU A 227 29.11 1.39 12.06
C GLU A 227 29.90 1.93 13.26
N ARG A 228 29.54 1.57 14.51
CA ARG A 228 30.29 1.99 15.70
C ARG A 228 31.51 1.14 16.01
N LYS A 229 31.67 -0.05 15.41
CA LYS A 229 32.83 -0.92 15.70
C LYS A 229 34.05 -0.62 14.85
N ASP A 230 33.90 -0.04 13.66
CA ASP A 230 35.04 0.25 12.77
C ASP A 230 35.72 1.60 13.05
N ASN A 231 35.00 2.60 13.54
CA ASN A 231 35.61 3.88 13.91
C ASN A 231 36.43 3.85 15.22
N GLY A 232 36.37 2.74 15.97
CA GLY A 232 37.12 2.57 17.23
C GLY A 232 38.51 1.94 17.07
N LYS A 233 38.87 1.41 15.89
CA LYS A 233 40.14 0.70 15.68
C LYS A 233 41.21 1.51 14.95
N MET A 234 40.88 2.69 14.40
CA MET A 234 41.81 3.46 13.57
C MET A 234 42.70 4.45 14.33
N TRP A 235 42.61 4.53 15.66
CA TRP A 235 43.32 5.55 16.46
C TRP A 235 44.32 5.01 17.50
N MET A 236 44.62 3.71 17.54
CA MET A 236 45.56 3.17 18.54
C MET A 236 46.87 2.55 18.02
N ASP A 237 47.07 2.41 16.70
CA ASP A 237 48.30 1.82 16.15
C ASP A 237 49.33 2.84 15.61
N GLY A 238 49.25 4.12 16.04
CA GLY A 238 50.12 5.20 15.58
C GLY A 238 51.07 5.81 16.62
N ALA A 239 51.05 5.36 17.88
CA ALA A 239 51.80 6.01 18.98
C ALA A 239 52.82 5.09 19.67
N SER A 240 53.59 4.33 18.89
CA SER A 240 54.76 3.59 19.40
C SER A 240 55.82 3.47 18.31
N ASN A 241 56.42 4.60 17.93
CA ASN A 241 57.78 4.69 17.42
C ASN A 241 58.16 6.17 17.16
N ILE A 242 58.48 6.90 18.22
CA ILE A 242 59.54 7.93 18.29
C ILE A 242 60.10 7.88 19.71
#